data_AF-I3S5X8-F1
#
_entry.id   AF-I3S5X8-F1
#
_cell.length_a   1.000
_cell.length_b   1.000
_cell.length_c   1.000
_cell.angle_alpha   90.00
_cell.angle_beta   90.00
_cell.angle_gamma   90.00
#
_symmetry.space_group_name_H-M   'P 1'
#
loop_
_entity.id
_entity.type
_entity.pdbx_description
1 polymer ?
#
loop_
_entity_poly.entity_id
_entity_poly.type
_entity_poly.pdbx_seq_one_letter_code
_entity_poly.pdbx_strand_id
1 'polypeptide(L)'
;MKIFAAPLILVIFSFLLHRESGVEASTESMDHIEYKIPEKQPYRTSYHFQPQQNWMNGTSLDLRFDYGKFYASKSFFDYPKNRRILWGWVNESDSSTDDIEKGWVGLQSIPRQVWLDQSGKQLVQWPIEEVEKLRDKQIRITGKELVSGTTLEVSGITASQADVEVLFELPELESAEWLDASEVDPQLLCSQEYASRSGIIDHLVC
;
A
#
# COMPACT_ATOMS: atom_id res chain seq x y z
N MET A 1 51.93 -0.20 14.80
CA MET A 1 52.55 -0.50 13.50
C MET A 1 51.50 -1.24 12.67
N LYS A 2 51.20 -0.70 11.49
CA LYS A 2 50.09 -1.08 10.59
C LYS A 2 50.26 -2.52 10.07
N ILE A 3 49.15 -3.19 9.77
CA ILE A 3 48.83 -3.79 8.45
C ILE A 3 47.30 -4.03 8.42
N PHE A 4 46.61 -3.25 7.60
CA PHE A 4 45.25 -3.53 7.13
C PHE A 4 45.38 -4.43 5.89
N ALA A 5 44.63 -5.53 5.83
CA ALA A 5 44.45 -6.32 4.62
C ALA A 5 43.02 -6.13 4.13
N ALA A 6 42.85 -5.40 3.03
CA ALA A 6 41.60 -5.29 2.30
C ALA A 6 41.56 -6.39 1.22
N PRO A 7 40.43 -7.09 1.00
CA PRO A 7 40.28 -7.97 -0.14
C PRO A 7 39.96 -7.15 -1.40
N LEU A 8 40.77 -7.35 -2.45
CA LEU A 8 40.44 -6.94 -3.82
C LEU A 8 39.15 -7.64 -4.26
N ILE A 9 38.09 -6.87 -4.53
CA ILE A 9 36.94 -7.34 -5.31
C ILE A 9 37.24 -7.01 -6.78
N LEU A 10 37.49 -8.06 -7.56
CA LEU A 10 37.65 -7.99 -9.01
C LEU A 10 36.25 -7.90 -9.65
N VAL A 11 35.82 -6.70 -10.03
CA VAL A 11 34.59 -6.52 -10.83
C VAL A 11 34.96 -6.65 -12.31
N ILE A 12 34.62 -7.78 -12.92
CA ILE A 12 34.77 -7.98 -14.36
C ILE A 12 33.56 -7.32 -15.04
N PHE A 13 33.76 -6.14 -15.63
CA PHE A 13 32.82 -5.56 -16.59
C PHE A 13 32.97 -6.29 -17.93
N SER A 14 32.05 -7.21 -18.23
CA SER A 14 31.90 -7.76 -19.58
C SER A 14 31.27 -6.68 -20.48
N PHE A 15 32.10 -5.93 -21.19
CA PHE A 15 31.68 -5.12 -22.32
C PHE A 15 31.29 -6.05 -23.48
N LEU A 16 29.99 -6.20 -23.74
CA LEU A 16 29.51 -6.65 -25.05
C LEU A 16 29.23 -5.41 -25.89
N LEU A 17 30.10 -5.18 -26.87
CA LEU A 17 29.90 -4.22 -27.96
C LEU A 17 28.67 -4.63 -28.78
N HIS A 18 27.64 -3.79 -28.82
CA HIS A 18 26.70 -3.79 -29.93
C HIS A 18 26.28 -2.36 -30.32
N ARG A 19 26.98 -1.88 -31.35
CA ARG A 19 26.52 -1.13 -32.52
C ARG A 19 25.25 -0.28 -32.35
N GLU A 20 25.45 1.03 -32.50
CA GLU A 20 24.39 2.01 -32.74
C GLU A 20 23.48 1.58 -33.89
N SER A 21 22.20 1.47 -33.58
CA SER A 21 21.12 1.68 -34.55
C SER A 21 19.96 2.29 -33.77
N GLY A 22 19.78 3.60 -33.92
CA GLY A 22 18.60 4.29 -33.41
C GLY A 22 17.33 3.67 -33.99
N VAL A 23 16.29 3.59 -33.18
CA VAL A 23 14.95 3.19 -33.61
C VAL A 23 14.09 4.46 -33.57
N GLU A 24 13.78 5.01 -34.74
CA GLU A 24 12.69 5.96 -34.92
C GLU A 24 11.36 5.18 -34.82
N ALA A 25 10.44 5.67 -33.99
CA ALA A 25 9.10 5.12 -33.89
C ALA A 25 8.17 5.87 -34.85
N SER A 26 7.71 5.21 -35.91
CA SER A 26 6.58 5.64 -36.73
C SER A 26 5.30 4.96 -36.25
N THR A 27 4.27 5.73 -35.94
CA THR A 27 2.91 5.23 -35.70
C THR A 27 2.23 4.91 -37.03
N GLU A 28 2.22 3.64 -37.42
CA GLU A 28 1.21 3.14 -38.36
C GLU A 28 0.01 2.64 -37.55
N SER A 29 -1.18 3.11 -37.92
CA SER A 29 -2.45 2.67 -37.38
C SER A 29 -2.63 1.17 -37.63
N MET A 30 -2.67 0.40 -36.56
CA MET A 30 -2.78 -1.05 -36.62
C MET A 30 -4.23 -1.44 -36.93
N ASP A 31 -4.55 -1.53 -38.21
CA ASP A 31 -5.81 -2.11 -38.69
C ASP A 31 -5.93 -3.56 -38.20
N HIS A 32 -7.16 -3.95 -37.88
CA HIS A 32 -7.57 -5.19 -37.22
C HIS A 32 -6.76 -6.44 -37.60
N ILE A 33 -5.79 -6.81 -36.74
CA ILE A 33 -5.16 -8.12 -36.80
C ILE A 33 -6.16 -9.13 -36.22
N GLU A 34 -6.82 -9.88 -37.08
CA GLU A 34 -7.62 -11.05 -36.69
C GLU A 34 -6.66 -12.17 -36.23
N TYR A 35 -6.38 -12.22 -34.93
CA TYR A 35 -5.50 -13.20 -34.34
C TYR A 35 -6.18 -14.59 -34.33
N LYS A 36 -5.85 -15.44 -35.31
CA LYS A 36 -6.31 -16.85 -35.33
C LYS A 36 -5.70 -17.62 -34.15
N ILE A 37 -6.51 -17.91 -33.15
CA ILE A 37 -6.13 -18.74 -32.00
C ILE A 37 -5.87 -20.18 -32.51
N PRO A 38 -4.68 -20.77 -32.27
CA PRO A 38 -4.42 -22.15 -32.65
C PRO A 38 -5.38 -23.10 -31.92
N GLU A 39 -6.07 -23.97 -32.66
CA GLU A 39 -7.05 -24.95 -32.14
C GLU A 39 -6.47 -25.87 -31.06
N LYS A 40 -5.15 -26.08 -31.05
CA LYS A 40 -4.47 -26.99 -30.13
C LYS A 40 -3.52 -26.22 -29.23
N GLN A 41 -3.87 -26.12 -27.95
CA GLN A 41 -3.11 -25.42 -26.91
C GLN A 41 -2.61 -26.44 -25.87
N PRO A 42 -1.52 -27.20 -26.14
CA PRO A 42 -1.12 -28.36 -25.33
C PRO A 42 -0.69 -28.00 -23.89
N TYR A 43 -0.40 -26.72 -23.62
CA TYR A 43 0.00 -26.20 -22.30
C TYR A 43 -1.10 -25.39 -21.62
N ARG A 44 -2.29 -25.27 -22.23
CA ARG A 44 -3.42 -24.58 -21.62
C ARG A 44 -4.11 -25.55 -20.66
N THR A 45 -4.14 -25.19 -19.39
CA THR A 45 -4.89 -25.94 -18.39
C THR A 45 -6.38 -25.99 -18.79
N SER A 46 -7.09 -27.06 -18.44
CA SER A 46 -8.52 -27.24 -18.73
C SER A 46 -9.40 -26.13 -18.14
N TYR A 47 -8.86 -25.36 -17.21
CA TYR A 47 -9.49 -24.20 -16.62
C TYR A 47 -9.04 -22.93 -17.34
N HIS A 48 -9.85 -22.47 -18.29
CA HIS A 48 -9.73 -21.13 -18.82
C HIS A 48 -10.71 -20.23 -18.07
N PHE A 49 -10.20 -19.42 -17.14
CA PHE A 49 -10.99 -18.37 -16.51
C PHE A 49 -11.12 -17.23 -17.52
N GLN A 50 -12.25 -17.17 -18.23
CA GLN A 50 -12.66 -15.94 -18.88
C GLN A 50 -13.50 -15.17 -17.88
N PRO A 51 -12.98 -14.05 -17.38
CA PRO A 51 -13.80 -13.22 -16.53
C PRO A 51 -14.99 -12.65 -17.32
N GLN A 52 -16.08 -12.37 -16.62
CA GLN A 52 -17.23 -11.71 -17.23
C GLN A 52 -16.86 -10.28 -17.70
N GLN A 53 -17.61 -9.78 -18.68
CA GLN A 53 -17.51 -8.39 -19.14
C GLN A 53 -17.59 -7.45 -17.92
N ASN A 54 -16.70 -6.45 -17.83
CA ASN A 54 -16.62 -5.45 -16.75
C ASN A 54 -16.22 -5.98 -15.35
N TRP A 55 -15.71 -7.21 -15.21
CA TRP A 55 -15.30 -7.75 -13.90
C TRP A 55 -14.16 -6.99 -13.17
N MET A 56 -13.38 -6.17 -13.89
CA MET A 56 -12.32 -5.31 -13.33
C MET A 56 -12.66 -3.83 -13.41
N ASN A 57 -13.91 -3.48 -13.76
CA ASN A 57 -14.35 -2.10 -13.69
C ASN A 57 -14.74 -1.82 -12.25
N GLY A 58 -13.72 -1.68 -11.40
CA GLY A 58 -13.94 -1.42 -9.99
C GLY A 58 -14.68 -0.11 -9.81
N THR A 59 -15.70 -0.13 -8.95
CA THR A 59 -16.45 1.09 -8.58
C THR A 59 -15.81 1.72 -7.34
N SER A 60 -16.23 2.92 -6.93
CA SER A 60 -15.82 3.46 -5.62
C SER A 60 -16.37 2.65 -4.45
N LEU A 61 -17.37 1.79 -4.68
CA LEU A 61 -17.94 0.88 -3.70
C LEU A 61 -17.11 -0.42 -3.53
N ASP A 62 -16.09 -0.64 -4.37
CA ASP A 62 -15.27 -1.85 -4.30
C ASP A 62 -14.29 -1.80 -3.12
N LEU A 63 -14.17 -2.93 -2.42
CA LEU A 63 -13.20 -3.09 -1.35
C LEU A 63 -11.76 -3.06 -1.92
N ARG A 64 -10.89 -2.32 -1.24
CA ARG A 64 -9.47 -2.19 -1.57
C ARG A 64 -8.62 -2.74 -0.43
N PHE A 65 -7.44 -3.25 -0.75
CA PHE A 65 -6.44 -3.54 0.27
C PHE A 65 -5.97 -2.29 0.99
N ASP A 66 -5.92 -1.17 0.29
CA ASP A 66 -5.50 0.11 0.85
C ASP A 66 -6.25 1.22 0.12
N TYR A 67 -6.68 2.23 0.86
CA TYR A 67 -7.38 3.38 0.31
C TYR A 67 -6.43 4.54 -0.03
N GLY A 68 -5.15 4.42 0.34
CA GLY A 68 -4.08 5.34 -0.03
C GLY A 68 -3.27 4.88 -1.25
N LYS A 69 -1.96 5.14 -1.22
CA LYS A 69 -1.04 4.79 -2.31
C LYS A 69 -0.55 3.36 -2.18
N PHE A 70 -1.20 2.46 -2.90
CA PHE A 70 -0.87 1.03 -2.88
C PHE A 70 -1.24 0.38 -4.20
N TYR A 71 -0.25 -0.14 -4.92
CA TYR A 71 -0.47 -0.70 -6.25
C TYR A 71 0.33 -1.98 -6.48
N ALA A 72 -0.02 -2.69 -7.56
CA ALA A 72 0.63 -3.93 -8.00
C ALA A 72 0.78 -4.98 -6.89
N SER A 73 -0.18 -5.03 -5.97
CA SER A 73 -0.09 -5.88 -4.80
C SER A 73 -0.07 -7.36 -5.15
N LYS A 74 0.72 -8.14 -4.41
CA LYS A 74 0.85 -9.58 -4.63
C LYS A 74 1.01 -10.29 -3.30
N SER A 75 0.30 -11.41 -3.16
CA SER A 75 0.43 -12.25 -1.97
C SER A 75 1.08 -13.59 -2.27
N PHE A 76 1.70 -14.16 -1.24
CA PHE A 76 2.17 -15.54 -1.22
C PHE A 76 1.79 -16.19 0.11
N PHE A 77 1.87 -17.52 0.17
CA PHE A 77 1.61 -18.28 1.38
C PHE A 77 2.92 -18.61 2.09
N ASP A 78 3.01 -18.21 3.35
CA ASP A 78 4.13 -18.47 4.26
C ASP A 78 3.84 -19.76 5.04
N TYR A 79 4.31 -20.89 4.51
CA TYR A 79 4.08 -22.23 5.09
C TYR A 79 4.56 -22.35 6.54
N PRO A 80 5.80 -21.94 6.91
CA PRO A 80 6.29 -22.04 8.28
C PRO A 80 5.38 -21.42 9.35
N LYS A 81 4.70 -20.32 9.02
CA LYS A 81 3.83 -19.58 9.96
C LYS A 81 2.34 -19.69 9.63
N ASN A 82 1.98 -20.53 8.66
CA ASN A 82 0.61 -20.78 8.24
C ASN A 82 -0.19 -19.49 7.99
N ARG A 83 0.40 -18.53 7.26
CA ARG A 83 -0.20 -17.21 7.02
C ARG A 83 -0.07 -16.77 5.56
N ARG A 84 -0.96 -15.91 5.09
CA ARG A 84 -0.83 -15.24 3.80
C ARG A 84 -0.21 -13.87 4.00
N ILE A 85 0.86 -13.59 3.26
CA ILE A 85 1.57 -12.31 3.32
C ILE A 85 1.28 -11.53 2.04
N LEU A 86 0.93 -10.26 2.18
CA LEU A 86 0.70 -9.30 1.10
C LEU A 86 1.83 -8.29 1.03
N TRP A 87 2.34 -8.10 -0.18
CA TRP A 87 3.21 -6.99 -0.57
C TRP A 87 2.45 -6.02 -1.46
N GLY A 88 2.84 -4.74 -1.44
CA GLY A 88 2.39 -3.76 -2.41
C GLY A 88 3.40 -2.65 -2.61
N TRP A 89 3.41 -2.13 -3.83
CA TRP A 89 4.24 -1.01 -4.22
C TRP A 89 3.56 0.31 -3.82
N VAL A 90 4.34 1.18 -3.17
CA VAL A 90 3.97 2.55 -2.83
C VAL A 90 4.80 3.46 -3.73
N ASN A 91 4.16 4.12 -4.68
CA ASN A 91 4.85 5.03 -5.59
C ASN A 91 5.06 6.41 -4.95
N GLU A 92 5.98 7.18 -5.52
CA GLU A 92 6.36 8.52 -5.07
C GLU A 92 5.21 9.52 -5.19
N SER A 93 5.11 10.42 -4.21
CA SER A 93 4.11 11.51 -4.15
C SER A 93 4.70 12.90 -4.42
N ASP A 94 6.03 13.00 -4.51
CA ASP A 94 6.76 14.20 -4.88
C ASP A 94 6.88 14.32 -6.41
N SER A 95 7.67 15.27 -6.89
CA SER A 95 7.79 15.55 -8.33
C SER A 95 8.83 14.65 -9.01
N SER A 96 8.72 14.49 -10.32
CA SER A 96 9.73 13.79 -11.11
C SER A 96 11.11 14.47 -11.08
N THR A 97 11.17 15.77 -10.78
CA THR A 97 12.43 16.48 -10.55
C THR A 97 13.08 16.00 -9.25
N ASP A 98 12.29 15.86 -8.18
CA ASP A 98 12.76 15.37 -6.88
C ASP A 98 13.23 13.91 -7.01
N ASP A 99 12.54 13.09 -7.80
CA ASP A 99 12.94 11.72 -8.13
C ASP A 99 14.33 11.65 -8.77
N ILE A 100 14.61 12.54 -9.72
CA ILE A 100 15.91 12.62 -10.40
C ILE A 100 16.99 13.11 -9.43
N GLU A 101 16.67 14.10 -8.59
CA GLU A 101 17.60 14.68 -7.62
C GLU A 101 17.98 13.69 -6.52
N LYS A 102 17.00 12.98 -5.93
CA LYS A 102 17.22 11.98 -4.88
C LYS A 102 17.81 10.67 -5.44
N GLY A 103 17.59 10.38 -6.73
CA GLY A 103 18.21 9.28 -7.46
C GLY A 103 17.60 7.89 -7.20
N TRP A 104 16.41 7.81 -6.60
CA TRP A 104 15.68 6.57 -6.36
C TRP A 104 14.17 6.83 -6.42
N VAL A 105 13.38 5.80 -6.75
CA VAL A 105 11.92 5.87 -6.82
C VAL A 105 11.26 4.59 -6.33
N GLY A 106 10.16 4.74 -5.61
CA GLY A 106 9.28 3.67 -5.19
C GLY A 106 9.73 2.98 -3.90
N LEU A 107 8.74 2.62 -3.08
CA LEU A 107 8.90 1.85 -1.86
C LEU A 107 8.05 0.58 -1.91
N GLN A 108 8.43 -0.42 -1.12
CA GLN A 108 7.53 -1.51 -0.76
C GLN A 108 6.89 -1.21 0.58
N SER A 109 5.58 -1.43 0.70
CA SER A 109 4.91 -1.40 2.00
C SER A 109 5.51 -2.44 2.95
N ILE A 110 5.48 -2.18 4.26
CA ILE A 110 5.75 -3.23 5.24
C ILE A 110 4.82 -4.43 4.95
N PRO A 111 5.35 -5.66 4.87
CA PRO A 111 4.52 -6.82 4.56
C PRO A 111 3.40 -6.98 5.58
N ARG A 112 2.19 -7.28 5.08
CA ARG A 112 0.99 -7.43 5.92
C ARG A 112 0.53 -8.87 5.89
N GLN A 113 0.24 -9.44 7.05
CA GLN A 113 -0.58 -10.64 7.12
C GLN A 113 -2.01 -10.27 6.73
N VAL A 114 -2.67 -11.13 5.96
CA VAL A 114 -4.06 -10.93 5.46
C VAL A 114 -4.90 -12.16 5.74
N TRP A 115 -6.13 -11.92 6.21
CA TRP A 115 -7.14 -12.96 6.45
C TRP A 115 -8.55 -12.42 6.20
N LEU A 116 -9.53 -13.31 6.10
CA LEU A 116 -10.92 -12.94 5.98
C LEU A 116 -11.47 -12.55 7.35
N ASP A 117 -12.17 -11.43 7.43
CA ASP A 117 -12.90 -11.01 8.63
C ASP A 117 -13.94 -12.06 9.06
N GLN A 118 -14.29 -12.11 10.34
CA GLN A 118 -15.28 -13.05 10.86
C GLN A 118 -16.67 -12.87 10.21
N SER A 119 -17.01 -11.66 9.77
CA SER A 119 -18.25 -11.40 9.02
C SER A 119 -18.24 -12.00 7.60
N GLY A 120 -17.06 -12.35 7.07
CA GLY A 120 -16.88 -12.82 5.70
C GLY A 120 -17.02 -11.75 4.63
N LYS A 121 -17.19 -10.47 5.01
CA LYS A 121 -17.48 -9.37 4.07
C LYS A 121 -16.24 -8.62 3.59
N GLN A 122 -15.13 -8.67 4.34
CA GLN A 122 -13.92 -7.92 4.04
C GLN A 122 -12.66 -8.68 4.46
N LEU A 123 -11.51 -8.22 3.97
CA LEU A 123 -10.22 -8.69 4.44
C LEU A 123 -9.72 -7.80 5.58
N VAL A 124 -9.07 -8.42 6.55
CA VAL A 124 -8.33 -7.75 7.62
C VAL A 124 -6.84 -7.88 7.33
N GLN A 125 -6.09 -6.85 7.66
CA GLN A 125 -4.65 -6.79 7.47
C GLN A 125 -3.97 -6.31 8.75
N TRP A 126 -2.79 -6.84 9.02
CA TRP A 126 -1.91 -6.40 10.11
C TRP A 126 -0.45 -6.52 9.70
N PRO A 127 0.44 -5.59 10.06
CA PRO A 127 1.87 -5.74 9.83
C PRO A 127 2.36 -7.10 10.37
N ILE A 128 3.29 -7.74 9.65
CA ILE A 128 3.85 -9.02 10.14
C ILE A 128 4.55 -8.83 11.49
N GLU A 129 4.37 -9.77 12.41
CA GLU A 129 4.92 -9.72 13.79
C GLU A 129 6.45 -9.51 13.84
N GLU A 130 7.19 -9.84 12.78
CA GLU A 130 8.62 -9.60 12.70
C GLU A 130 8.99 -8.12 12.79
N VAL A 131 8.11 -7.20 12.38
CA VAL A 131 8.36 -5.76 12.45
C VAL A 131 8.48 -5.30 13.91
N GLU A 132 7.84 -6.00 14.85
CA GLU A 132 7.89 -5.67 16.27
C GLU A 132 9.31 -5.80 16.85
N LYS A 133 10.19 -6.59 16.22
CA LYS A 133 11.60 -6.71 16.60
C LYS A 133 12.42 -5.44 16.35
N LEU A 134 11.89 -4.51 15.55
CA LEU A 134 12.49 -3.21 15.31
C LEU A 134 12.12 -2.18 16.39
N ARG A 135 11.16 -2.49 17.25
CA ARG A 135 10.76 -1.62 18.37
C ARG A 135 11.90 -1.57 19.39
N ASP A 136 12.27 -0.36 19.79
CA ASP A 136 13.26 -0.11 20.84
C ASP A 136 12.56 0.40 22.10
N LYS A 137 12.93 1.59 22.60
CA LYS A 137 12.33 2.21 23.78
C LYS A 137 10.84 2.48 23.58
N GLN A 138 10.01 1.86 24.42
CA GLN A 138 8.57 2.12 24.46
C GLN A 138 8.24 3.29 25.40
N ILE A 139 7.38 4.20 24.94
CA ILE A 139 6.73 5.23 25.75
C ILE A 139 5.25 4.87 25.86
N ARG A 140 4.70 4.90 27.08
CA ARG A 140 3.28 4.58 27.33
C ARG A 140 2.60 5.75 28.04
N ILE A 141 1.46 6.16 27.50
CA ILE A 141 0.59 7.20 28.05
C ILE A 141 -0.78 6.59 28.26
N THR A 142 -1.37 6.76 29.45
CA THR A 142 -2.68 6.19 29.80
C THR A 142 -3.51 7.20 30.58
N GLY A 143 -4.84 7.14 30.43
CA GLY A 143 -5.77 7.98 31.21
C GLY A 143 -5.61 9.47 30.93
N LYS A 144 -5.30 9.84 29.67
CA LYS A 144 -5.27 11.23 29.24
C LYS A 144 -6.58 11.59 28.56
N GLU A 145 -7.25 12.57 29.13
CA GLU A 145 -8.41 13.21 28.51
C GLU A 145 -7.94 14.19 27.44
N LEU A 146 -8.47 14.07 26.23
CA LEU A 146 -8.24 15.00 25.13
C LEU A 146 -9.45 15.92 25.03
N VAL A 147 -9.25 17.19 25.37
CA VAL A 147 -10.30 18.22 25.25
C VAL A 147 -10.37 18.68 23.79
N SER A 148 -11.57 19.02 23.31
CA SER A 148 -11.77 19.55 21.96
C SER A 148 -10.81 20.70 21.65
N GLY A 149 -10.18 20.65 20.47
CA GLY A 149 -9.21 21.64 20.00
C GLY A 149 -7.83 21.58 20.67
N THR A 150 -7.57 20.60 21.54
CA THR A 150 -6.26 20.43 22.19
C THR A 150 -5.39 19.39 21.50
N THR A 151 -4.08 19.45 21.75
CA THR A 151 -3.08 18.50 21.28
C THR A 151 -2.29 17.94 22.45
N LEU A 152 -1.84 16.69 22.31
CA LEU A 152 -0.99 16.01 23.27
C LEU A 152 0.35 15.69 22.62
N GLU A 153 1.41 16.36 23.08
CA GLU A 153 2.76 16.09 22.60
C GLU A 153 3.34 14.83 23.26
N VAL A 154 3.92 13.94 22.44
CA VAL A 154 4.64 12.74 22.90
C VAL A 154 6.13 12.99 22.76
N SER A 155 6.84 13.05 23.90
CA SER A 155 8.29 13.30 23.93
C SER A 155 9.08 12.01 24.20
N GLY A 156 10.38 12.03 23.85
CA GLY A 156 11.30 10.94 24.14
C GLY A 156 11.32 9.80 23.13
N ILE A 157 10.86 10.05 21.90
CA ILE A 157 10.87 9.14 20.74
C ILE A 157 11.53 9.82 19.53
N THR A 158 11.97 9.03 18.54
CA THR A 158 12.37 9.52 17.22
C THR A 158 11.14 9.58 16.32
N ALA A 159 10.48 10.74 16.23
CA ALA A 159 9.19 10.87 15.56
C ALA A 159 9.20 10.47 14.06
N SER A 160 10.33 10.61 13.37
CA SER A 160 10.47 10.21 11.96
C SER A 160 10.54 8.70 11.73
N GLN A 161 10.71 7.90 12.79
CA GLN A 161 10.75 6.43 12.73
C GLN A 161 10.24 5.85 14.04
N ALA A 162 8.92 5.70 14.13
CA ALA A 162 8.24 5.17 15.31
C ALA A 162 7.10 4.24 14.90
N ASP A 163 6.69 3.40 15.84
CA ASP A 163 5.47 2.60 15.78
C ASP A 163 4.55 3.08 16.90
N VAL A 164 3.32 3.45 16.57
CA VAL A 164 2.39 4.15 17.47
C VAL A 164 1.05 3.44 17.47
N GLU A 165 0.66 2.91 18.62
CA GLU A 165 -0.65 2.34 18.88
C GLU A 165 -1.41 3.25 19.84
N VAL A 166 -2.64 3.65 19.49
CA VAL A 166 -3.49 4.53 20.29
C VAL A 166 -4.86 3.88 20.47
N LEU A 167 -5.40 3.96 21.68
CA LEU A 167 -6.74 3.51 22.01
C LEU A 167 -7.53 4.70 22.56
N PHE A 168 -8.67 4.99 21.94
CA PHE A 168 -9.60 6.03 22.35
C PHE A 168 -10.82 5.39 23.00
N GLU A 169 -11.23 5.93 24.14
CA GLU A 169 -12.48 5.58 24.80
C GLU A 169 -13.42 6.78 24.66
N LEU A 170 -14.58 6.56 24.03
CA LEU A 170 -15.58 7.60 23.84
C LEU A 170 -16.59 7.56 24.99
N PRO A 171 -16.92 8.70 25.63
CA PRO A 171 -17.81 8.73 26.78
C PRO A 171 -19.27 8.40 26.42
N GLU A 172 -19.72 8.76 25.21
CA GLU A 172 -21.08 8.54 24.73
C GLU A 172 -21.05 8.09 23.26
N LEU A 173 -21.45 6.83 22.99
CA LEU A 173 -21.61 6.28 21.63
C LEU A 173 -23.06 6.32 21.15
N GLU A 174 -24.02 6.50 22.07
CA GLU A 174 -25.46 6.44 21.76
C GLU A 174 -25.97 7.68 21.03
N SER A 175 -25.27 8.82 21.17
CA SER A 175 -25.56 10.05 20.44
C SER A 175 -25.04 10.02 19.00
N ALA A 176 -24.33 8.95 18.61
CA ALA A 176 -23.60 8.97 17.37
C ALA A 176 -24.52 9.01 16.15
N GLU A 177 -24.26 9.92 15.22
CA GLU A 177 -25.06 10.06 14.01
C GLU A 177 -24.78 8.88 13.06
N TRP A 178 -25.85 8.25 12.58
CA TRP A 178 -25.74 7.21 11.57
C TRP A 178 -25.46 7.84 10.21
N LEU A 179 -24.28 7.57 9.66
CA LEU A 179 -24.00 7.90 8.27
C LEU A 179 -24.78 6.96 7.35
N ASP A 180 -25.69 7.49 6.55
CA ASP A 180 -26.33 6.72 5.49
C ASP A 180 -25.33 6.47 4.35
N ALA A 181 -24.78 5.25 4.33
CA ALA A 181 -23.82 4.80 3.33
C ALA A 181 -24.40 4.75 1.90
N SER A 182 -25.72 4.90 1.74
CA SER A 182 -26.39 4.96 0.42
C SER A 182 -26.45 6.37 -0.17
N GLU A 183 -26.29 7.42 0.65
CA GLU A 183 -26.49 8.80 0.21
C GLU A 183 -25.20 9.47 -0.26
N VAL A 184 -24.02 9.09 0.23
CA VAL A 184 -22.76 9.69 -0.22
C VAL A 184 -21.56 8.72 -0.16
N ASP A 185 -20.72 8.76 -1.19
CA ASP A 185 -19.42 8.11 -1.22
C ASP A 185 -18.52 8.68 -0.10
N PRO A 186 -18.10 7.87 0.91
CA PRO A 186 -17.31 8.36 2.03
C PRO A 186 -15.96 8.96 1.60
N GLN A 187 -15.34 8.44 0.54
CA GLN A 187 -14.09 8.98 0.00
C GLN A 187 -14.33 10.34 -0.65
N LEU A 188 -15.50 10.54 -1.29
CA LEU A 188 -15.89 11.85 -1.81
C LEU A 188 -16.15 12.84 -0.67
N LEU A 189 -16.85 12.45 0.39
CA LEU A 189 -17.05 13.29 1.58
C LEU A 189 -15.71 13.74 2.19
N CYS A 190 -14.79 12.79 2.39
CA CYS A 190 -13.44 13.06 2.89
C CYS A 190 -12.63 14.02 2.00
N SER A 191 -12.86 14.01 0.69
CA SER A 191 -12.15 14.90 -0.23
C SER A 191 -12.68 16.33 -0.23
N GLN A 192 -13.91 16.52 0.24
CA GLN A 192 -14.61 17.81 0.24
C GLN A 192 -14.56 18.49 1.61
N GLU A 193 -14.48 17.70 2.69
CA GLU A 193 -14.47 18.17 4.05
C GLU A 193 -13.06 18.04 4.66
N TYR A 194 -12.54 19.15 5.18
CA TYR A 194 -11.22 19.18 5.82
C TYR A 194 -11.34 18.87 7.31
N ALA A 195 -10.30 18.26 7.90
CA ALA A 195 -10.13 18.03 9.35
C ALA A 195 -10.32 19.28 10.25
N SER A 196 -10.46 20.48 9.68
CA SER A 196 -10.70 21.75 10.37
C SER A 196 -12.17 22.05 10.68
N ARG A 197 -13.13 21.21 10.26
CA ARG A 197 -14.54 21.41 10.66
C ARG A 197 -14.77 20.94 12.09
N SER A 198 -15.36 21.82 12.91
CA SER A 198 -15.83 21.46 14.24
C SER A 198 -17.01 20.51 14.13
N GLY A 199 -16.79 19.24 14.46
CA GLY A 199 -17.85 18.26 14.71
C GLY A 199 -18.05 18.03 16.20
N ILE A 200 -19.24 17.58 16.58
CA ILE A 200 -19.37 16.63 17.70
C ILE A 200 -18.62 15.36 17.24
N ILE A 201 -18.16 14.47 18.14
CA ILE A 201 -17.48 13.22 17.74
C ILE A 201 -18.48 12.36 16.95
N ASP A 202 -18.67 12.69 15.67
CA ASP A 202 -19.78 12.33 14.78
C ASP A 202 -19.67 12.90 13.36
N HIS A 203 -18.84 13.93 13.13
CA HIS A 203 -18.43 14.28 11.77
C HIS A 203 -17.06 13.69 11.47
N LEU A 204 -17.02 12.91 10.38
CA LEU A 204 -15.84 12.30 9.78
C LEU A 204 -14.63 13.24 9.88
N VAL A 205 -13.70 12.91 10.77
CA VAL A 205 -12.31 13.31 10.58
C VAL A 205 -11.77 12.36 9.53
N CYS A 206 -11.80 12.82 8.28
CA CYS A 206 -10.80 12.46 7.32
C CYS A 206 -9.64 13.45 7.49
#